data_AF-A0A967H2I0-F1
#
_entry.id   AF-A0A967H2I0-F1
#
_cell.length_a   1.000
_cell.length_b   1.000
_cell.length_c   1.000
_cell.angle_alpha   90.00
_cell.angle_beta   90.00
_cell.angle_gamma   90.00
#
_symmetry.space_group_name_H-M   'P 1'
#
loop_
_entity.id
_entity.type
_entity.pdbx_description
1 polymer ?
#
loop_
_entity_poly.entity_id
_entity_poly.type
_entity_poly.pdbx_seq_one_letter_code
_entity_poly.pdbx_strand_id
1 'polypeptide(L)' 'VEIREGVRVDDILMKDGRACGVRTGRGEIGAEWVVLCGGMWTRQIGLKIGVDLPLHPVEHHYILSEP' A
#
# COMPACT_ATOMS: atom_id res chain seq x y z
N VAL A 1 2.66 14.64 12.56
CA VAL A 1 2.70 13.77 11.37
C VAL A 1 4.15 13.55 11.01
N GLU A 2 4.55 12.31 10.77
CA GLU A 2 5.89 11.96 10.29
C GLU A 2 5.75 11.45 8.85
N ILE A 3 6.61 11.90 7.94
CA ILE A 3 6.62 11.46 6.54
C ILE A 3 7.95 10.75 6.29
N ARG A 4 7.88 9.52 5.79
CA ARG A 4 9.05 8.69 5.45
C ARG A 4 9.01 8.32 3.97
N GLU A 5 9.75 9.06 3.16
CA GLU A 5 9.87 8.82 1.73
C GLU A 5 11.02 7.86 1.41
N GLY A 6 10.96 7.21 0.24
CA GLY A 6 11.93 6.18 -0.13
C GLY A 6 11.93 4.97 0.81
N VAL A 7 10.81 4.75 1.51
CA VAL A 7 10.58 3.60 2.38
C VAL A 7 9.41 2.81 1.82
N ARG A 8 9.70 1.68 1.17
CA ARG A 8 8.67 0.78 0.68
C ARG A 8 8.11 -0.05 1.82
N VAL A 9 6.78 -0.15 1.89
CA VAL A 9 6.10 -1.16 2.71
C VAL A 9 6.13 -2.48 1.95
N ASP A 10 6.73 -3.49 2.56
CA ASP A 10 6.82 -4.82 2.00
C ASP A 10 5.61 -5.66 2.40
N ASP A 11 5.21 -5.64 3.69
CA ASP A 11 4.07 -6.41 4.22
C ASP A 11 3.26 -5.63 5.27
N ILE A 12 1.99 -6.02 5.47
CA ILE A 12 1.21 -5.63 6.65
C ILE A 12 1.45 -6.68 7.76
N LEU A 13 1.74 -6.22 8.97
CA LEU A 13 1.88 -7.07 10.14
C LEU A 13 0.51 -7.39 10.71
N MET A 14 0.26 -8.68 10.98
CA MET A 14 -1.01 -9.18 11.48
C MET A 14 -0.83 -9.89 12.82
N LYS A 15 -1.72 -9.63 13.77
CA LYS A 15 -1.82 -10.34 15.05
C LYS A 15 -3.29 -10.59 15.36
N ASP A 16 -3.65 -11.84 15.65
CA ASP A 16 -5.01 -12.24 16.01
C ASP A 16 -6.07 -11.73 15.02
N GLY A 17 -5.76 -11.79 13.72
CA GLY A 17 -6.64 -11.32 12.64
C GLY A 17 -6.71 -9.80 12.46
N ARG A 18 -5.92 -9.02 13.21
CA ARG A 18 -5.91 -7.54 13.14
C ARG A 18 -4.55 -7.04 12.64
N ALA A 19 -4.59 -5.99 11.82
CA ALA A 19 -3.37 -5.27 11.46
C ALA A 19 -2.76 -4.63 12.72
N CYS A 20 -1.44 -4.74 12.87
CA CYS A 20 -0.71 -4.19 14.01
C CYS A 20 0.55 -3.40 13.60
N GLY A 21 0.73 -3.16 12.30
CA GLY A 21 1.87 -2.41 11.77
C GLY A 21 2.21 -2.77 10.33
N VAL A 22 3.38 -2.33 9.88
CA VAL A 22 3.92 -2.62 8.55
C VAL A 22 5.39 -3.03 8.64
N ARG A 23 5.81 -3.90 7.73
CA ARG A 23 7.22 -4.24 7.52
C ARG A 23 7.80 -3.43 6.37
N THR A 24 9.03 -2.97 6.53
CA THR A 24 9.80 -2.29 5.50
C THR A 24 11.21 -2.87 5.45
N GLY A 25 11.95 -2.62 4.36
CA GLY A 25 13.38 -2.93 4.29
C GLY A 25 14.26 -2.18 5.31
N ARG A 26 13.69 -1.24 6.09
CA ARG A 26 14.37 -0.51 7.17
C ARG A 26 13.89 -0.95 8.57
N GLY A 27 13.14 -2.04 8.65
CA GLY A 27 12.57 -2.56 9.89
C GLY A 27 11.05 -2.44 9.95
N GLU A 28 10.49 -2.77 11.10
CA GLU A 28 9.05 -2.80 11.35
C GLU A 28 8.58 -1.49 12.00
N ILE A 29 7.36 -1.09 11.65
CA ILE A 29 6.69 0.09 12.21
C ILE A 29 5.36 -0.39 12.79
N GLY A 30 5.24 -0.35 14.12
CA GLY A 30 4.00 -0.70 14.81
C GLY A 30 2.91 0.36 14.63
N ALA A 31 1.67 -0.07 14.42
CA ALA A 31 0.52 0.81 14.30
C ALA A 31 -0.77 0.10 14.72
N GLU A 32 -1.67 0.79 15.43
CA GLU A 32 -2.99 0.25 15.77
C GLU A 32 -3.88 0.12 14.53
N TRP A 33 -3.70 1.03 13.56
CA TRP A 33 -4.46 1.10 12.32
C TRP A 33 -3.51 1.25 11.14
N VAL A 34 -3.78 0.50 10.06
CA VAL A 34 -3.07 0.61 8.78
C VAL A 34 -4.09 0.97 7.71
N VAL A 35 -3.87 2.09 7.02
CA VAL A 35 -4.73 2.56 5.92
C VAL A 35 -3.99 2.37 4.60
N LEU A 36 -4.59 1.61 3.69
CA LEU A 36 -4.01 1.37 2.37
C LEU A 36 -4.35 2.52 1.42
N CYS A 37 -3.34 3.35 1.12
CA CYS A 37 -3.43 4.47 0.16
C CYS A 37 -2.39 4.33 -0.97
N GLY A 38 -2.03 3.10 -1.34
CA GLY A 38 -0.94 2.78 -2.28
C GLY A 38 -1.34 2.74 -3.75
N GLY A 39 -2.48 3.34 -4.13
CA GLY A 39 -2.97 3.33 -5.51
C GLY A 39 -3.02 1.93 -6.11
N MET A 40 -2.45 1.74 -7.31
CA MET A 40 -2.47 0.45 -8.01
C MET A 40 -1.73 -0.70 -7.31
N TRP A 41 -0.83 -0.40 -6.36
CA TRP A 41 -0.07 -1.41 -5.60
C TRP A 41 -0.83 -1.99 -4.39
N THR A 42 -1.96 -1.37 -4.03
CA THR A 42 -2.74 -1.75 -2.85
C THR A 42 -3.29 -3.17 -2.94
N ARG A 43 -3.63 -3.65 -4.15
CA ARG A 43 -4.10 -5.04 -4.33
C ARG A 43 -3.03 -6.07 -3.97
N GLN A 44 -1.80 -5.88 -4.43
CA GLN A 44 -0.69 -6.81 -4.20
C GLN A 44 -0.35 -6.92 -2.72
N ILE A 45 -0.43 -5.81 -1.98
CA ILE A 45 -0.24 -5.78 -0.52
C ILE A 45 -1.40 -6.47 0.19
N GLY A 46 -2.66 -6.20 -0.21
CA GLY A 46 -3.85 -6.81 0.38
C GLY A 46 -3.86 -8.34 0.26
N LEU A 47 -3.47 -8.87 -0.90
CA LEU A 47 -3.43 -10.33 -1.15
C LEU A 47 -2.53 -11.07 -0.15
N LYS A 48 -1.45 -10.43 0.33
CA LYS A 48 -0.54 -11.04 1.32
C LYS A 48 -1.19 -11.28 2.68
N ILE A 49 -2.26 -10.56 2.99
CA ILE A 49 -3.07 -10.74 4.21
C ILE A 49 -4.43 -11.36 3.91
N GLY A 50 -4.59 -11.99 2.74
CA GLY A 50 -5.83 -12.67 2.35
C GLY A 50 -6.97 -11.73 1.93
N VAL A 51 -6.69 -10.45 1.68
CA VAL A 51 -7.68 -9.46 1.23
C VAL A 51 -7.54 -9.25 -0.28
N ASP A 52 -8.46 -9.80 -1.06
CA ASP A 52 -8.50 -9.55 -2.51
C ASP A 52 -9.33 -8.30 -2.80
N LEU A 53 -8.64 -7.22 -3.14
CA LEU A 53 -9.27 -5.96 -3.55
C LEU A 53 -9.59 -6.03 -5.05
N PRO A 54 -10.82 -5.69 -5.48
CA PRO A 54 -11.21 -5.70 -6.89
C PRO A 54 -10.63 -4.49 -7.65
N LEU A 55 -9.31 -4.46 -7.78
CA LEU A 55 -8.52 -3.36 -8.36
C LEU A 55 -7.61 -3.89 -9.47
N HIS A 56 -7.73 -3.29 -10.66
CA HIS A 56 -6.85 -3.57 -11.79
C HIS A 56 -6.29 -2.26 -12.37
N PRO A 57 -4.97 -2.17 -12.63
CA PRO A 57 -4.41 -1.01 -13.32
C PRO A 57 -4.87 -1.00 -14.77
N VAL A 58 -5.09 0.21 -15.28
CA VAL A 58 -5.43 0.47 -16.68
C VAL A 58 -4.56 1.59 -17.21
N GLU A 59 -4.32 1.57 -18.52
CA GLU A 59 -3.62 2.65 -19.20
C GLU A 59 -4.61 3.80 -19.47
N HIS A 60 -4.17 5.03 -19.21
CA HIS A 60 -4.93 6.25 -19.50
C HIS A 60 -4.09 7.18 -20.35
N HIS A 61 -4.61 7.57 -21.51
CA HIS A 61 -3.91 8.44 -22.46
C HIS A 61 -4.52 9.84 -22.44
N TYR A 62 -3.67 10.85 -22.54
CA TYR A 62 -4.09 12.24 -22.78
C TYR A 62 -3.24 12.87 -23.88
N ILE A 63 -3.85 13.77 -24.66
CA ILE A 63 -3.16 14.58 -25.68
C ILE A 63 -3.32 16.04 -25.26
N LEU A 64 -2.22 16.78 -25.31
CA LEU A 64 -2.21 18.22 -25.15
C LEU A 64 -1.86 18.84 -26.50
N SER A 65 -2.65 19.80 -26.96
CA SER A 65 -2.35 20.60 -28.17
C SER A 65 -2.22 22.06 -27.82
N GLU A 66 -1.29 22.74 -28.48
CA GLU A 66 -1.26 24.20 -28.57
C GLU A 66 -2.13 24.67 -29.76
N PRO A 67 -2.57 25.95 -29.80
CA PRO A 67 -3.28 26.52 -30.95
C PRO A 67 -2.49 26.47 -32.27
#